data_AF-A0AAE4JSV9-F1
#
_entry.id   AF-A0AAE4JSV9-F1
#
_cell.length_a   1.000
_cell.length_b   1.000
_cell.length_c   1.000
_cell.angle_alpha   90.00
_cell.angle_beta   90.00
_cell.angle_gamma   90.00
#
_symmetry.space_group_name_H-M   'P 1'
#
loop_
_entity.id
_entity.type
_entity.pdbx_description
1 polymer ?
#
loop_
_entity_poly.entity_id
_entity_poly.type
_entity_poly.pdbx_seq_one_letter_code
_entity_poly.pdbx_strand_id
1 'polypeptide(L)'
;MNNEAKSRKIYTKALDNFNSGNIDKALDLCERSISLDLKNNSAINLKGLLYYLKGDLISCKNLWKMNHHTNKDTVSYKYLQDAKLDEQFLKKYANAIALIKNNDIEGAIDLLKQCEKTDFNRINVCNNLAMCYIKLGKYNNALEYYEKALSIDKKDPLSIDIKRELYKKNLIKKNKGKKIIVIILIISIVFSSIVYLFNKFNVINKLKNNTEIKKEKTISKENKNNQNISQKKEVKKVKKQEIKKEENIDIQSLNNLIDKKDYIQLYNIYSNYKNKKLDINSKSVLVKAERLLKEEGIEYFYNTAMENTNNRKYKESNDFLLKAYSFGNVNYLYEHIIYLLATNYEALNNISESIRYYEIYANGFIKNNYGDIALYKLAILNEKIDDVKSKNYAKKLSQMYPNSMYNNSNIKRIINNN
;
A
#
# COMPACT_ATOMS: atom_id res chain seq x y z
N MET A 1 17.63 -11.54 -13.54
CA MET A 1 17.12 -11.59 -12.14
C MET A 1 15.61 -11.67 -12.16
N ASN A 2 15.02 -12.60 -11.40
CA ASN A 2 13.57 -12.65 -11.14
C ASN A 2 13.10 -11.41 -10.37
N ASN A 3 11.81 -11.07 -10.43
CA ASN A 3 11.23 -9.89 -9.76
C ASN A 3 11.36 -9.94 -8.24
N GLU A 4 11.17 -11.11 -7.63
CA GLU A 4 11.46 -11.42 -6.22
C GLU A 4 12.87 -10.98 -5.79
N ALA A 5 13.90 -11.31 -6.59
CA ALA A 5 15.29 -10.92 -6.33
C ALA A 5 15.55 -9.42 -6.57
N LYS A 6 14.81 -8.78 -7.50
CA LYS A 6 14.84 -7.32 -7.66
C LYS A 6 14.19 -6.64 -6.44
N SER A 7 13.05 -7.14 -5.98
CA SER A 7 12.31 -6.66 -4.81
C SER A 7 13.20 -6.67 -3.58
N ARG A 8 13.83 -7.81 -3.23
CA ARG A 8 14.81 -7.88 -2.12
C ARG A 8 15.92 -6.81 -2.23
N LYS A 9 16.47 -6.57 -3.43
CA LYS A 9 17.51 -5.56 -3.66
C LYS A 9 17.00 -4.11 -3.54
N ILE A 10 15.71 -3.85 -3.72
CA ILE A 10 15.10 -2.54 -3.44
C ILE A 10 14.78 -2.41 -1.95
N TYR A 11 14.27 -3.46 -1.30
CA TYR A 11 14.07 -3.50 0.15
C TYR A 11 15.35 -3.20 0.94
N THR A 12 16.50 -3.78 0.59
CA THR A 12 17.78 -3.44 1.23
C THR A 12 18.06 -1.93 1.15
N LYS A 13 17.85 -1.32 -0.02
CA LYS A 13 18.01 0.14 -0.19
C LYS A 13 16.98 0.93 0.62
N ALA A 14 15.76 0.44 0.80
CA ALA A 14 14.77 1.08 1.65
C ALA A 14 15.26 1.12 3.11
N LEU A 15 15.76 -0.01 3.62
CA LEU A 15 16.35 -0.15 4.95
C LEU A 15 17.59 0.75 5.11
N ASP A 16 18.49 0.79 4.11
CA ASP A 16 19.66 1.69 4.11
C ASP A 16 19.24 3.16 4.22
N ASN A 17 18.16 3.57 3.54
CA ASN A 17 17.67 4.96 3.57
C ASN A 17 16.93 5.27 4.87
N PHE A 18 16.22 4.31 5.47
CA PHE A 18 15.63 4.43 6.81
C PHE A 18 16.73 4.59 7.87
N ASN A 19 17.72 3.69 7.91
CA ASN A 19 18.88 3.77 8.82
C ASN A 19 19.67 5.09 8.60
N SER A 20 19.69 5.61 7.37
CA SER A 20 20.28 6.90 7.05
C SER A 20 19.41 8.11 7.46
N GLY A 21 18.19 7.93 7.96
CA GLY A 21 17.25 9.02 8.31
C GLY A 21 16.66 9.74 7.10
N ASN A 22 16.32 9.03 6.03
CA ASN A 22 15.68 9.55 4.81
C ASN A 22 14.32 8.86 4.60
N ILE A 23 13.34 9.11 5.48
CA ILE A 23 12.11 8.29 5.54
C ILE A 23 11.31 8.31 4.23
N ASP A 24 11.09 9.48 3.62
CA ASP A 24 10.25 9.55 2.40
C ASP A 24 10.86 8.78 1.22
N LYS A 25 12.19 8.68 1.18
CA LYS A 25 12.91 7.86 0.20
C LYS A 25 12.90 6.37 0.56
N ALA A 26 12.85 6.03 1.85
CA ALA A 26 12.61 4.66 2.27
C ALA A 26 11.17 4.21 1.93
N LEU A 27 10.17 5.10 2.05
CA LEU A 27 8.78 4.86 1.62
C LEU A 27 8.68 4.60 0.10
N ASP A 28 9.29 5.42 -0.76
CA ASP A 28 9.38 5.18 -2.22
C ASP A 28 9.99 3.80 -2.53
N LEU A 29 11.10 3.47 -1.88
CA LEU A 29 11.78 2.20 -2.10
C LEU A 29 10.97 1.01 -1.58
N CYS A 30 10.29 1.12 -0.44
CA CYS A 30 9.33 0.10 0.00
C CYS A 30 8.21 -0.11 -1.02
N GLU A 31 7.58 0.95 -1.52
CA GLU A 31 6.50 0.84 -2.52
C GLU A 31 6.98 0.16 -3.81
N ARG A 32 8.17 0.55 -4.30
CA ARG A 32 8.83 -0.06 -5.47
C ARG A 32 9.33 -1.48 -5.24
N SER A 33 9.47 -1.90 -3.98
CA SER A 33 9.76 -3.27 -3.60
C SER A 33 8.49 -4.12 -3.59
N ILE A 34 7.41 -3.62 -3.00
CA ILE A 34 6.11 -4.29 -2.87
C ILE A 34 5.45 -4.48 -4.25
N SER A 35 5.48 -3.45 -5.11
CA SER A 35 4.94 -3.52 -6.47
C SER A 35 5.70 -4.47 -7.41
N LEU A 36 6.91 -4.91 -7.06
CA LEU A 36 7.62 -5.99 -7.77
C LEU A 36 7.31 -7.38 -7.21
N ASP A 37 7.00 -7.49 -5.92
CA ASP A 37 6.67 -8.74 -5.23
C ASP A 37 5.87 -8.49 -3.94
N LEU A 38 4.58 -8.82 -3.99
CA LEU A 38 3.66 -8.73 -2.84
C LEU A 38 4.00 -9.73 -1.73
N LYS A 39 4.85 -10.74 -1.98
CA LYS A 39 5.35 -11.67 -0.96
C LYS A 39 6.51 -11.12 -0.14
N ASN A 40 7.04 -9.94 -0.48
CA ASN A 40 8.10 -9.30 0.30
C ASN A 40 7.55 -8.68 1.60
N ASN A 41 7.23 -9.55 2.56
CA ASN A 41 6.73 -9.20 3.88
C ASN A 41 7.62 -8.19 4.62
N SER A 42 8.94 -8.25 4.45
CA SER A 42 9.90 -7.32 5.07
C SER A 42 9.75 -5.89 4.55
N ALA A 43 9.49 -5.69 3.25
CA ALA A 43 9.21 -4.38 2.68
C ALA A 43 7.87 -3.82 3.15
N ILE A 44 6.83 -4.67 3.27
CA ILE A 44 5.53 -4.26 3.78
C ILE A 44 5.61 -3.85 5.25
N ASN A 45 6.32 -4.64 6.08
CA ASN A 45 6.55 -4.33 7.49
C ASN A 45 7.32 -3.02 7.68
N LEU A 46 8.41 -2.82 6.93
CA LEU A 46 9.14 -1.55 6.96
C LEU A 46 8.26 -0.38 6.54
N LYS A 47 7.46 -0.50 5.46
CA LYS A 47 6.53 0.56 5.05
C LYS A 47 5.52 0.90 6.16
N GLY A 48 4.96 -0.12 6.82
CA GLY A 48 4.06 0.04 7.96
C GLY A 48 4.71 0.80 9.13
N LEU A 49 5.95 0.44 9.50
CA LEU A 49 6.72 1.14 10.55
C LEU A 49 7.00 2.60 10.19
N LEU A 50 7.29 2.91 8.92
CA LEU A 50 7.52 4.30 8.47
C LEU A 50 6.24 5.15 8.57
N TYR A 51 5.06 4.60 8.24
CA TYR A 51 3.78 5.27 8.49
C TYR A 51 3.50 5.44 9.98
N TYR A 52 3.77 4.41 10.79
CA TYR A 52 3.59 4.42 12.25
C TYR A 52 4.39 5.55 12.93
N LEU A 53 5.68 5.71 12.57
CA LEU A 53 6.55 6.78 13.06
C LEU A 53 6.07 8.19 12.63
N LYS A 54 5.49 8.32 11.43
CA LYS A 54 4.88 9.55 10.91
C LYS A 54 3.44 9.78 11.41
N GLY A 55 2.86 8.86 12.19
CA GLY A 55 1.53 9.00 12.80
C GLY A 55 0.34 8.49 11.99
N ASP A 56 0.56 7.89 10.81
CA ASP A 56 -0.52 7.35 9.98
C ASP A 56 -0.88 5.92 10.43
N LEU A 57 -1.73 5.89 11.47
CA LEU A 57 -2.23 4.66 12.10
C LEU A 57 -3.12 3.83 11.17
N ILE A 58 -3.74 4.45 10.16
CA ILE A 58 -4.65 3.78 9.23
C ILE A 58 -3.81 3.01 8.19
N SER A 59 -2.86 3.68 7.54
CA SER A 59 -1.97 3.03 6.56
C SER A 59 -1.13 1.93 7.18
N CYS A 60 -0.59 2.12 8.40
CA CYS A 60 0.22 1.07 9.04
C CYS A 60 -0.63 -0.16 9.40
N LYS A 61 -1.82 0.01 10.00
CA LYS A 61 -2.73 -1.10 10.31
C LYS A 61 -3.21 -1.82 9.06
N ASN A 62 -3.49 -1.10 7.98
CA ASN A 62 -3.94 -1.72 6.73
C ASN A 62 -2.81 -2.55 6.06
N LEU A 63 -1.57 -2.04 6.05
CA LEU A 63 -0.41 -2.79 5.55
C LEU A 63 -0.13 -4.06 6.37
N TRP A 64 -0.15 -3.98 7.70
CA TRP A 64 0.07 -5.15 8.55
C TRP A 64 -1.09 -6.16 8.45
N LYS A 65 -2.35 -5.72 8.36
CA LYS A 65 -3.50 -6.62 8.08
C LYS A 65 -3.31 -7.37 6.76
N MET A 66 -2.96 -6.64 5.69
CA MET A 66 -2.73 -7.22 4.36
C MET A 66 -1.56 -8.22 4.38
N ASN A 67 -0.45 -7.87 5.03
CA ASN A 67 0.75 -8.73 5.10
C ASN A 67 0.49 -9.99 5.93
N HIS A 68 -0.16 -9.87 7.09
CA HIS A 68 -0.58 -11.01 7.89
C HIS A 68 -1.54 -11.93 7.13
N HIS A 69 -2.55 -11.38 6.46
CA HIS A 69 -3.51 -12.17 5.69
C HIS A 69 -2.85 -12.90 4.50
N THR A 70 -2.04 -12.18 3.71
CA THR A 70 -1.49 -12.66 2.44
C THR A 70 -0.27 -13.56 2.62
N ASN A 71 0.66 -13.15 3.48
CA ASN A 71 1.98 -13.78 3.64
C ASN A 71 2.09 -14.59 4.95
N LYS A 72 1.02 -14.68 5.74
CA LYS A 72 0.97 -15.31 7.08
C LYS A 72 2.02 -14.75 8.04
N ASP A 73 2.36 -13.47 7.85
CA ASP A 73 3.43 -12.79 8.57
C ASP A 73 3.07 -12.60 10.06
N THR A 74 3.90 -13.14 10.95
CA THR A 74 3.71 -13.11 12.41
C THR A 74 4.18 -11.79 13.03
N VAL A 75 5.16 -11.13 12.42
CA VAL A 75 5.66 -9.81 12.83
C VAL A 75 4.55 -8.75 12.65
N SER A 76 3.85 -8.78 11.51
CA SER A 76 2.65 -7.98 11.24
C SER A 76 1.56 -8.19 12.29
N TYR A 77 1.31 -9.45 12.67
CA TYR A 77 0.32 -9.77 13.70
C TYR A 77 0.70 -9.16 15.04
N LYS A 78 1.98 -9.22 15.43
CA LYS A 78 2.47 -8.57 16.65
C LYS A 78 2.27 -7.06 16.59
N TYR A 79 2.68 -6.39 15.51
CA TYR A 79 2.47 -4.94 15.35
C TYR A 79 0.99 -4.53 15.42
N LEU A 80 0.06 -5.39 14.99
CA LEU A 80 -1.38 -5.15 15.15
C LEU A 80 -1.88 -5.27 16.61
N GLN A 81 -1.25 -6.11 17.44
CA GLN A 81 -1.54 -6.17 18.88
C GLN A 81 -0.93 -4.98 19.61
N ASP A 82 0.34 -4.66 19.32
CA ASP A 82 1.05 -3.52 19.91
C ASP A 82 0.29 -2.20 19.60
N ALA A 83 -0.12 -2.00 18.33
CA ALA A 83 -0.86 -0.82 17.88
C ALA A 83 -2.36 -0.77 18.29
N LYS A 84 -2.82 -1.69 19.15
CA LYS A 84 -4.20 -1.70 19.66
C LYS A 84 -4.51 -0.51 20.57
N LEU A 85 -3.51 0.01 21.29
CA LEU A 85 -3.67 1.17 22.19
C LEU A 85 -3.44 2.53 21.50
N ASP A 86 -2.80 2.55 20.33
CA ASP A 86 -2.41 3.80 19.66
C ASP A 86 -3.58 4.63 19.13
N GLU A 87 -4.80 4.10 19.07
CA GLU A 87 -6.01 4.90 18.85
C GLU A 87 -6.28 5.88 20.02
N GLN A 88 -5.93 5.47 21.25
CA GLN A 88 -6.00 6.35 22.43
C GLN A 88 -4.88 7.38 22.42
N PHE A 89 -3.67 7.01 21.99
CA PHE A 89 -2.55 7.96 21.84
C PHE A 89 -2.80 8.95 20.69
N LEU A 90 -3.43 8.54 19.58
CA LEU A 90 -3.87 9.43 18.52
C LEU A 90 -4.89 10.46 19.03
N LYS A 91 -5.86 10.05 19.86
CA LYS A 91 -6.80 10.97 20.51
C LYS A 91 -6.10 11.93 21.49
N LYS A 92 -5.15 11.44 22.31
CA LYS A 92 -4.35 12.30 23.22
C LYS A 92 -3.51 13.33 22.44
N TYR A 93 -2.88 12.92 21.35
CA TYR A 93 -2.15 13.82 20.46
C TYR A 93 -3.08 14.88 19.84
N ALA A 94 -4.25 14.50 19.31
CA ALA A 94 -5.22 15.44 18.77
C ALA A 94 -5.69 16.47 19.82
N ASN A 95 -5.94 16.03 21.06
CA ASN A 95 -6.25 16.91 22.19
C ASN A 95 -5.08 17.87 22.49
N ALA A 96 -3.83 17.40 22.49
CA ALA A 96 -2.67 18.26 22.70
C ALA A 96 -2.55 19.36 21.63
N ILE A 97 -2.82 19.05 20.36
CA ILE A 97 -2.85 20.05 19.28
C ILE A 97 -3.97 21.09 19.51
N ALA A 98 -5.11 20.71 20.11
CA ALA A 98 -6.15 21.67 20.49
C ALA A 98 -5.69 22.59 21.63
N LEU A 99 -5.01 22.05 22.65
CA LEU A 99 -4.46 22.85 23.76
C LEU A 99 -3.39 23.85 23.27
N ILE A 100 -2.50 23.44 22.35
CA ILE A 100 -1.52 24.35 21.71
C ILE A 100 -2.21 25.53 21.00
N LYS A 101 -3.32 25.28 20.29
CA LYS A 101 -4.10 26.33 19.61
C LYS A 101 -4.79 27.27 20.60
N ASN A 102 -5.28 26.74 21.71
CA ASN A 102 -5.87 27.52 22.81
C ASN A 102 -4.81 28.16 23.72
N ASN A 103 -3.52 28.01 23.38
CA ASN A 103 -2.35 28.48 24.13
C ASN A 103 -2.21 27.93 25.57
N ASP A 104 -2.88 26.81 25.89
CA ASP A 104 -2.53 25.97 27.04
C ASP A 104 -1.33 25.10 26.65
N ILE A 105 -0.13 25.60 26.96
CA ILE A 105 1.12 24.95 26.56
C ILE A 105 1.56 23.90 27.58
N GLU A 106 1.12 23.98 28.84
CA GLU A 106 1.52 23.03 29.88
C GLU A 106 0.65 21.77 29.86
N GLY A 107 -0.67 21.90 29.69
CA GLY A 107 -1.56 20.77 29.42
C GLY A 107 -1.24 20.06 28.09
N ALA A 108 -0.83 20.81 27.06
CA ALA A 108 -0.31 20.24 25.82
C ALA A 108 0.97 19.40 26.05
N ILE A 109 1.91 19.89 26.87
CA ILE A 109 3.14 19.15 27.19
C ILE A 109 2.83 17.85 27.92
N ASP A 110 1.92 17.82 28.89
CA ASP A 110 1.55 16.57 29.57
C ASP A 110 1.00 15.53 28.59
N LEU A 111 0.01 15.89 27.77
CA LEU A 111 -0.57 14.97 26.80
C LEU A 111 0.46 14.47 25.78
N LEU A 112 1.41 15.32 25.35
CA LEU A 112 2.51 14.90 24.48
C LEU A 112 3.53 14.01 25.20
N LYS A 113 3.83 14.26 26.48
CA LYS A 113 4.66 13.38 27.32
C LYS A 113 4.01 12.01 27.57
N GLN A 114 2.67 11.96 27.64
CA GLN A 114 1.95 10.70 27.64
C GLN A 114 2.10 9.98 26.28
N CYS A 115 2.09 10.71 25.16
CA CYS A 115 2.31 10.13 23.83
C CYS A 115 3.77 9.69 23.59
N GLU A 116 4.77 10.31 24.21
CA GLU A 116 6.19 9.89 24.09
C GLU A 116 6.47 8.47 24.64
N LYS A 117 5.50 7.87 25.36
CA LYS A 117 5.58 6.49 25.87
C LYS A 117 5.41 5.42 24.78
N THR A 118 5.07 5.81 23.55
CA THR A 118 4.99 4.95 22.36
C THR A 118 5.86 5.55 21.24
N ASP A 119 6.30 4.72 20.30
CA ASP A 119 6.95 5.18 19.07
C ASP A 119 5.94 5.53 17.96
N PHE A 120 4.65 5.31 18.20
CA PHE A 120 3.60 5.85 17.35
C PHE A 120 3.69 7.38 17.28
N ASN A 121 3.65 7.91 16.06
CA ASN A 121 3.63 9.37 15.80
C ASN A 121 4.86 10.13 16.35
N ARG A 122 5.96 9.42 16.67
CA ARG A 122 7.09 9.95 17.46
C ARG A 122 7.70 11.23 16.90
N ILE A 123 7.80 11.34 15.57
CA ILE A 123 8.36 12.52 14.88
C ILE A 123 7.54 13.77 15.22
N ASN A 124 6.21 13.69 15.07
CA ASN A 124 5.32 14.81 15.34
C ASN A 124 5.18 15.11 16.83
N VAL A 125 5.18 14.08 17.70
CA VAL A 125 5.18 14.26 19.16
C VAL A 125 6.43 15.03 19.60
N CYS A 126 7.61 14.65 19.11
CA CYS A 126 8.86 15.35 19.42
C CYS A 126 8.90 16.78 18.85
N ASN A 127 8.43 16.99 17.61
CA ASN A 127 8.32 18.34 17.04
C ASN A 127 7.40 19.26 17.86
N ASN A 128 6.21 18.79 18.25
CA ASN A 128 5.28 19.61 19.05
C ASN A 128 5.82 19.88 20.46
N LEU A 129 6.49 18.92 21.10
CA LEU A 129 7.18 19.16 22.37
C LEU A 129 8.25 20.26 22.23
N ALA A 130 9.04 20.24 21.15
CA ALA A 130 10.02 21.30 20.91
C ALA A 130 9.36 22.68 20.72
N MET A 131 8.25 22.77 19.98
CA MET A 131 7.48 24.01 19.82
C MET A 131 6.88 24.53 21.14
N CYS A 132 6.33 23.63 21.97
CA CYS A 132 5.83 23.98 23.30
C CYS A 132 6.96 24.49 24.20
N TYR A 133 8.13 23.84 24.20
CA TYR A 133 9.29 24.30 24.96
C TYR A 133 9.86 25.63 24.44
N ILE A 134 9.78 25.94 23.13
CA ILE A 134 10.08 27.28 22.59
C ILE A 134 9.11 28.32 23.15
N LYS A 135 7.80 28.04 23.13
CA LYS A 135 6.75 28.93 23.67
C LYS A 135 6.94 29.23 25.17
N LEU A 136 7.47 28.28 25.95
CA LEU A 136 7.78 28.45 27.38
C LEU A 136 9.22 28.97 27.66
N GLY A 137 10.00 29.32 26.64
CA GLY A 137 11.39 29.77 26.81
C GLY A 137 12.39 28.67 27.24
N LYS A 138 11.95 27.41 27.32
CA LYS A 138 12.71 26.25 27.82
C LYS A 138 13.60 25.66 26.71
N TYR A 139 14.47 26.49 26.13
CA TYR A 139 15.16 26.21 24.86
C TYR A 139 16.09 24.98 24.86
N ASN A 140 16.66 24.60 26.00
CA ASN A 140 17.47 23.37 26.11
C ASN A 140 16.62 22.11 25.89
N ASN A 141 15.39 22.09 26.41
CA ASN A 141 14.45 21.00 26.13
C ASN A 141 13.98 21.05 24.67
N ALA A 142 13.74 22.24 24.12
CA ALA A 142 13.42 22.36 22.69
C ALA A 142 14.54 21.81 21.78
N LEU A 143 15.82 22.05 22.14
CA LEU A 143 16.98 21.49 21.46
C LEU A 143 16.98 19.95 21.49
N GLU A 144 16.77 19.36 22.66
CA GLU A 144 16.66 17.89 22.83
C GLU A 144 15.56 17.30 21.93
N TYR A 145 14.39 17.95 21.90
CA TYR A 145 13.21 17.40 21.23
C TYR A 145 13.23 17.49 19.70
N TYR A 146 13.74 18.58 19.10
CA TYR A 146 13.91 18.60 17.64
C TYR A 146 15.09 17.68 17.20
N GLU A 147 16.10 17.45 18.06
CA GLU A 147 17.17 16.48 17.78
C GLU A 147 16.67 15.03 17.85
N LYS A 148 15.72 14.71 18.74
CA LYS A 148 14.98 13.43 18.72
C LYS A 148 14.15 13.21 17.44
N ALA A 149 13.55 14.27 16.88
CA ALA A 149 12.81 14.15 15.63
C ALA A 149 13.78 13.97 14.42
N LEU A 150 14.85 14.76 14.36
CA LEU A 150 15.86 14.67 13.29
C LEU A 150 16.73 13.40 13.34
N SER A 151 16.82 12.69 14.46
CA SER A 151 17.50 11.39 14.51
C SER A 151 16.70 10.31 13.76
N ILE A 152 15.38 10.42 13.74
CA ILE A 152 14.42 9.54 13.05
C ILE A 152 14.29 9.95 11.57
N ASP A 153 14.00 11.23 11.28
CA ASP A 153 13.94 11.77 9.92
C ASP A 153 14.77 13.05 9.80
N LYS A 154 15.96 12.93 9.19
CA LYS A 154 16.91 14.05 9.02
C LYS A 154 16.42 15.10 8.02
N LYS A 155 15.28 14.85 7.36
CA LYS A 155 14.67 15.70 6.33
C LYS A 155 13.27 16.18 6.68
N ASP A 156 12.76 15.87 7.87
CA ASP A 156 11.45 16.37 8.30
C ASP A 156 11.40 17.92 8.23
N PRO A 157 10.48 18.51 7.45
CA PRO A 157 10.44 19.96 7.26
C PRO A 157 10.22 20.72 8.58
N LEU A 158 9.33 20.21 9.44
CA LEU A 158 8.95 20.86 10.69
C LEU A 158 10.12 20.84 11.70
N SER A 159 10.83 19.72 11.83
CA SER A 159 12.06 19.65 12.64
C SER A 159 13.15 20.59 12.11
N ILE A 160 13.25 20.77 10.79
CA ILE A 160 14.18 21.71 10.16
C ILE A 160 13.77 23.17 10.42
N ASP A 161 12.47 23.50 10.46
CA ASP A 161 12.00 24.84 10.79
C ASP A 161 12.14 25.18 12.28
N ILE A 162 11.83 24.24 13.18
CA ILE A 162 12.12 24.36 14.62
C ILE A 162 13.63 24.60 14.85
N LYS A 163 14.50 23.87 14.14
CA LYS A 163 15.95 24.09 14.14
C LYS A 163 16.34 25.50 13.67
N ARG A 164 15.72 25.97 12.58
CA ARG A 164 15.96 27.33 12.04
C ARG A 164 15.57 28.38 13.07
N GLU A 165 14.43 28.21 13.75
CA GLU A 165 13.96 29.16 14.77
C GLU A 165 14.92 29.24 15.97
N LEU A 166 15.30 28.10 16.55
CA LEU A 166 16.21 28.01 17.71
C LEU A 166 17.55 28.72 17.47
N TYR A 167 18.13 28.55 16.28
CA TYR A 167 19.39 29.21 15.92
C TYR A 167 19.23 30.66 15.42
N LYS A 168 18.14 31.00 14.71
CA LYS A 168 17.92 32.37 14.19
C LYS A 168 17.71 33.40 15.31
N LYS A 169 17.06 32.99 16.40
CA LYS A 169 16.79 33.85 17.58
C LYS A 169 17.99 33.98 18.54
N ASN A 170 19.19 33.50 18.19
CA ASN A 170 20.40 33.48 19.03
C ASN A 170 20.27 32.72 20.38
N LEU A 171 19.20 31.96 20.57
CA LEU A 171 18.82 31.32 21.84
C LEU A 171 19.83 30.25 22.29
N ILE A 172 20.57 29.69 21.33
CA ILE A 172 21.59 28.66 21.57
C ILE A 172 22.82 28.98 20.71
N LYS A 173 23.97 29.26 21.37
CA LYS A 173 25.25 29.45 20.68
C LYS A 173 25.64 28.18 19.90
N LYS A 174 26.06 28.35 18.65
CA LYS A 174 26.34 27.27 17.68
C LYS A 174 27.58 26.45 18.09
N ASN A 175 27.39 25.51 19.01
CA ASN A 175 28.47 24.89 19.77
C ASN A 175 29.34 23.92 18.94
N LYS A 176 30.47 24.43 18.44
CA LYS A 176 31.47 23.64 17.69
C LYS A 176 32.18 22.56 18.53
N GLY A 177 32.19 22.70 19.87
CA GLY A 177 33.03 21.90 20.77
C GLY A 177 32.74 20.40 20.79
N LYS A 178 31.47 19.98 20.72
CA LYS A 178 31.09 18.55 20.78
C LYS A 178 31.76 17.71 19.68
N LYS A 179 32.02 18.25 18.49
CA LYS A 179 32.73 17.53 17.42
C LYS A 179 34.20 17.26 17.76
N ILE A 180 34.86 18.20 18.44
CA ILE A 180 36.29 18.10 18.79
C ILE A 180 36.48 16.97 19.82
N ILE A 181 35.61 16.90 20.84
CA ILE A 181 35.64 15.84 21.86
C ILE A 181 35.47 14.45 21.24
N VAL A 182 34.53 14.29 20.29
CA VAL A 182 34.31 13.01 19.59
C VAL A 182 35.52 12.61 18.74
N ILE A 183 36.19 13.57 18.08
CA ILE A 183 37.42 13.30 17.32
C ILE A 183 38.55 12.81 18.24
N ILE A 184 38.74 13.45 19.39
CA ILE A 184 39.76 13.05 20.39
C ILE A 184 39.52 11.62 20.90
N LEU A 185 38.26 11.28 21.19
CA LEU A 185 37.87 9.92 21.63
C LEU A 185 38.10 8.86 20.53
N ILE A 186 37.84 9.18 19.26
CA ILE A 186 38.12 8.25 18.16
C ILE A 186 39.63 8.01 18.01
N ILE A 187 40.45 9.05 18.12
CA ILE A 187 41.92 8.94 18.04
C ILE A 187 42.47 8.05 19.16
N SER A 188 41.98 8.17 20.40
CA SER A 188 42.45 7.33 21.51
C SER A 188 42.13 5.84 21.30
N ILE A 189 40.96 5.50 20.76
CA ILE A 189 40.55 4.12 20.46
C ILE A 189 41.40 3.51 19.33
N VAL A 190 41.71 4.29 18.29
CA VAL A 190 42.61 3.86 17.20
C VAL A 190 44.03 3.61 17.73
N PHE A 191 44.54 4.47 18.61
CA PHE A 191 45.86 4.28 19.22
C PHE A 191 45.95 2.99 20.05
N SER A 192 44.96 2.73 20.92
CA SER A 192 44.90 1.51 21.75
C SER A 192 44.82 0.22 20.91
N SER A 193 44.11 0.24 19.78
CA SER A 193 43.97 -0.94 18.92
C SER A 193 45.22 -1.24 18.08
N ILE A 194 46.02 -0.23 17.71
CA ILE A 194 47.34 -0.42 17.08
C ILE A 194 48.30 -1.13 18.04
N VAL A 195 48.37 -0.70 19.31
CA VAL A 195 49.22 -1.33 20.34
C VAL A 195 48.84 -2.80 20.56
N TYR A 196 47.54 -3.11 20.61
CA TYR A 196 47.06 -4.49 20.74
C TYR A 196 47.46 -5.38 19.55
N LEU A 197 47.35 -4.86 18.33
CA LEU A 197 47.75 -5.59 17.11
C LEU A 197 49.26 -5.88 17.08
N PHE A 198 50.09 -4.92 17.50
CA PHE A 198 51.55 -5.08 17.58
C PHE A 198 51.95 -6.22 18.54
N ASN A 199 51.36 -6.24 19.75
CA ASN A 199 51.58 -7.33 20.70
C ASN A 199 51.06 -8.69 20.18
N LYS A 200 49.95 -8.71 19.44
CA LYS A 200 49.39 -9.95 18.89
C LYS A 200 50.22 -10.53 17.73
N PHE A 201 50.88 -9.69 16.93
CA PHE A 201 51.74 -10.12 15.84
C PHE A 201 52.91 -11.00 16.34
N ASN A 202 53.54 -10.60 17.45
CA ASN A 202 54.64 -11.33 18.08
C ASN A 202 54.24 -12.74 18.57
N VAL A 203 52.96 -12.99 18.86
CA VAL A 203 52.45 -14.32 19.28
C VAL A 203 52.25 -15.24 18.07
N ILE A 204 51.77 -14.70 16.95
CA ILE A 204 51.35 -15.50 15.77
C ILE A 204 52.55 -16.16 15.06
N ASN A 205 53.71 -15.52 15.05
CA ASN A 205 54.94 -16.06 14.43
C ASN A 205 55.50 -17.31 15.13
N LYS A 206 54.99 -17.68 16.32
CA LYS A 206 55.46 -18.84 17.10
C LYS A 206 54.69 -20.15 16.81
N LEU A 207 53.67 -20.14 15.97
CA LEU A 207 52.64 -21.20 15.91
C LEU A 207 52.30 -21.73 14.49
N LYS A 208 53.25 -21.71 13.55
CA LYS A 208 53.07 -22.36 12.23
C LYS A 208 54.29 -23.17 11.77
N ASN A 209 54.21 -24.49 11.94
CA ASN A 209 54.94 -25.50 11.16
C ASN A 209 54.07 -26.79 11.10
N ASN A 210 54.34 -27.66 10.13
CA ASN A 210 53.80 -29.02 9.91
C ASN A 210 52.40 -29.17 9.21
N THR A 211 52.39 -29.26 7.87
CA THR A 211 52.11 -30.47 7.00
C THR A 211 50.93 -31.44 7.29
N GLU A 212 50.24 -32.14 6.34
CA GLU A 212 50.12 -32.14 4.84
C GLU A 212 49.06 -33.17 4.27
N ILE A 213 48.39 -32.88 3.12
CA ILE A 213 47.94 -33.80 1.99
C ILE A 213 46.92 -34.96 2.33
N LYS A 214 46.16 -35.75 1.51
CA LYS A 214 45.85 -36.15 0.07
C LYS A 214 44.32 -35.88 -0.26
N LYS A 215 43.61 -36.09 -1.42
CA LYS A 215 43.58 -36.93 -2.68
C LYS A 215 42.87 -38.32 -2.59
N GLU A 216 42.12 -38.89 -3.57
CA GLU A 216 41.82 -38.59 -5.03
C GLU A 216 40.57 -39.34 -5.68
N LYS A 217 39.93 -38.75 -6.75
CA LYS A 217 39.29 -39.36 -8.01
C LYS A 217 38.03 -40.31 -7.97
N THR A 218 37.20 -40.61 -9.03
CA THR A 218 37.05 -40.24 -10.50
C THR A 218 35.69 -40.62 -11.21
N ILE A 219 35.14 -39.75 -12.13
CA ILE A 219 34.49 -40.04 -13.49
C ILE A 219 33.10 -40.82 -13.57
N SER A 220 32.16 -40.89 -14.57
CA SER A 220 31.87 -40.47 -16.02
C SER A 220 30.36 -40.51 -16.48
N LYS A 221 29.93 -39.66 -17.47
CA LYS A 221 29.01 -39.87 -18.67
C LYS A 221 27.56 -40.48 -18.51
N GLU A 222 26.61 -40.68 -19.48
CA GLU A 222 25.98 -40.04 -20.71
C GLU A 222 24.59 -40.78 -20.98
N ASN A 223 23.68 -40.66 -22.00
CA ASN A 223 23.53 -39.96 -23.31
C ASN A 223 22.05 -39.86 -23.88
N LYS A 224 21.81 -38.97 -24.88
CA LYS A 224 20.87 -38.87 -26.08
C LYS A 224 19.41 -39.44 -26.23
N ASN A 225 18.57 -38.60 -26.91
CA ASN A 225 17.57 -38.84 -28.02
C ASN A 225 16.14 -39.43 -27.76
N ASN A 226 15.03 -39.17 -28.52
CA ASN A 226 14.62 -38.13 -29.53
C ASN A 226 13.09 -38.20 -29.95
N GLN A 227 12.48 -37.10 -30.48
CA GLN A 227 11.20 -37.01 -31.30
C GLN A 227 9.82 -37.44 -30.66
N ASN A 228 8.56 -37.32 -31.18
CA ASN A 228 7.79 -36.77 -32.37
C ASN A 228 6.24 -36.75 -32.01
N ILE A 229 5.16 -36.33 -32.75
CA ILE A 229 4.83 -35.24 -33.74
C ILE A 229 3.28 -35.20 -34.11
N SER A 230 2.70 -34.04 -34.53
CA SER A 230 1.39 -33.85 -35.29
C SER A 230 0.01 -34.04 -34.58
N GLN A 231 -1.21 -33.55 -34.99
CA GLN A 231 -1.72 -32.52 -35.97
C GLN A 231 -3.27 -32.20 -35.82
N LYS A 232 -3.73 -30.95 -36.13
CA LYS A 232 -5.07 -30.52 -36.71
C LYS A 232 -6.40 -30.76 -35.90
N LYS A 233 -7.59 -30.14 -36.12
CA LYS A 233 -8.14 -28.98 -36.92
C LYS A 233 -9.58 -28.55 -36.46
N GLU A 234 -9.94 -27.24 -36.54
CA GLU A 234 -11.21 -26.59 -37.05
C GLU A 234 -12.66 -27.02 -36.58
N VAL A 235 -13.81 -26.27 -36.59
CA VAL A 235 -14.22 -24.85 -36.92
C VAL A 235 -15.71 -24.48 -36.56
N LYS A 236 -15.99 -23.23 -36.05
CA LYS A 236 -17.23 -22.35 -36.14
C LYS A 236 -18.65 -22.96 -35.77
N LYS A 237 -19.83 -22.26 -35.67
CA LYS A 237 -20.37 -20.88 -35.40
C LYS A 237 -21.87 -21.05 -34.93
N VAL A 238 -22.39 -20.44 -33.85
CA VAL A 238 -23.05 -19.11 -33.66
C VAL A 238 -24.50 -18.89 -34.23
N LYS A 239 -25.50 -18.89 -33.31
CA LYS A 239 -26.74 -18.06 -33.14
C LYS A 239 -27.68 -17.66 -34.31
N LYS A 240 -29.01 -17.77 -34.10
CA LYS A 240 -29.93 -16.63 -33.79
C LYS A 240 -31.33 -17.06 -33.28
N GLN A 241 -32.18 -16.08 -32.92
CA GLN A 241 -33.56 -16.21 -32.42
C GLN A 241 -34.43 -15.05 -32.97
N GLU A 242 -35.76 -15.22 -33.01
CA GLU A 242 -36.73 -14.24 -33.52
C GLU A 242 -37.56 -13.53 -32.41
N ILE A 243 -38.39 -12.57 -32.83
CA ILE A 243 -39.13 -11.63 -31.97
C ILE A 243 -40.39 -12.31 -31.39
N LYS A 244 -40.78 -11.95 -30.15
CA LYS A 244 -41.76 -12.71 -29.35
C LYS A 244 -43.02 -11.93 -28.95
N LYS A 245 -44.05 -12.73 -28.63
CA LYS A 245 -45.25 -12.36 -27.85
C LYS A 245 -44.86 -11.82 -26.46
N GLU A 246 -45.83 -11.21 -25.77
CA GLU A 246 -45.73 -10.93 -24.33
C GLU A 246 -45.45 -12.23 -23.56
N GLU A 247 -44.45 -12.20 -22.67
CA GLU A 247 -44.02 -13.38 -21.90
C GLU A 247 -44.60 -13.31 -20.49
N ASN A 248 -45.07 -14.45 -19.98
CA ASN A 248 -45.59 -14.60 -18.63
C ASN A 248 -44.55 -15.33 -17.75
N ILE A 249 -44.41 -14.92 -16.49
CA ILE A 249 -43.42 -15.47 -15.55
C ILE A 249 -44.11 -16.49 -14.64
N ASP A 250 -43.43 -17.60 -14.32
CA ASP A 250 -43.84 -18.48 -13.23
C ASP A 250 -43.69 -17.74 -11.90
N ILE A 251 -44.80 -17.14 -11.46
CA ILE A 251 -44.93 -16.38 -10.21
C ILE A 251 -44.66 -17.26 -8.98
N GLN A 252 -45.06 -18.54 -9.00
CA GLN A 252 -44.90 -19.43 -7.85
C GLN A 252 -43.44 -19.87 -7.68
N SER A 253 -42.75 -20.16 -8.79
CA SER A 253 -41.31 -20.40 -8.81
C SER A 253 -40.52 -19.15 -8.42
N LEU A 254 -40.86 -17.97 -8.95
CA LEU A 254 -40.15 -16.74 -8.62
C LEU A 254 -40.31 -16.33 -7.14
N ASN A 255 -41.51 -16.47 -6.56
CA ASN A 255 -41.68 -16.26 -5.11
C ASN A 255 -40.86 -17.27 -4.30
N ASN A 256 -40.87 -18.57 -4.66
CA ASN A 256 -40.02 -19.59 -4.02
C ASN A 256 -38.51 -19.23 -4.04
N LEU A 257 -38.02 -18.59 -5.10
CA LEU A 257 -36.63 -18.15 -5.21
C LEU A 257 -36.35 -16.88 -4.38
N ILE A 258 -37.35 -16.00 -4.22
CA ILE A 258 -37.28 -14.83 -3.31
C ILE A 258 -37.18 -15.32 -1.87
N ASP A 259 -38.07 -16.23 -1.45
CA ASP A 259 -38.14 -16.75 -0.08
C ASP A 259 -36.89 -17.56 0.30
N LYS A 260 -36.33 -18.31 -0.66
CA LYS A 260 -35.06 -19.05 -0.50
C LYS A 260 -33.80 -18.20 -0.68
N LYS A 261 -33.94 -16.94 -1.11
CA LYS A 261 -32.83 -16.02 -1.41
C LYS A 261 -31.78 -16.58 -2.39
N ASP A 262 -32.23 -17.30 -3.43
CA ASP A 262 -31.34 -17.77 -4.51
C ASP A 262 -30.99 -16.61 -5.45
N TYR A 263 -30.04 -15.77 -5.02
CA TYR A 263 -29.64 -14.58 -5.74
C TYR A 263 -29.18 -14.87 -7.18
N ILE A 264 -28.56 -16.03 -7.43
CA ILE A 264 -28.07 -16.38 -8.76
C ILE A 264 -29.24 -16.61 -9.72
N GLN A 265 -30.23 -17.43 -9.34
CA GLN A 265 -31.40 -17.67 -10.20
C GLN A 265 -32.34 -16.45 -10.25
N LEU A 266 -32.51 -15.73 -9.14
CA LEU A 266 -33.22 -14.44 -9.12
C LEU A 266 -32.62 -13.46 -10.13
N TYR A 267 -31.29 -13.30 -10.15
CA TYR A 267 -30.60 -12.43 -11.11
C TYR A 267 -30.79 -12.87 -12.55
N ASN A 268 -30.73 -14.17 -12.82
CA ASN A 268 -30.88 -14.72 -14.17
C ASN A 268 -32.31 -14.46 -14.71
N ILE A 269 -33.34 -14.68 -13.88
CA ILE A 269 -34.73 -14.37 -14.22
C ILE A 269 -34.91 -12.86 -14.39
N TYR A 270 -34.48 -12.06 -13.41
CA TYR A 270 -34.55 -10.60 -13.48
C TYR A 270 -33.91 -10.04 -14.75
N SER A 271 -32.68 -10.46 -15.06
CA SER A 271 -31.95 -9.96 -16.23
C SER A 271 -32.55 -10.39 -17.56
N ASN A 272 -33.23 -11.54 -17.62
CA ASN A 272 -33.97 -11.98 -18.81
C ASN A 272 -35.29 -11.21 -19.02
N TYR A 273 -35.95 -10.73 -17.96
CA TYR A 273 -37.30 -10.16 -18.06
C TYR A 273 -37.39 -8.63 -17.85
N LYS A 274 -36.41 -7.98 -17.22
CA LYS A 274 -36.47 -6.55 -16.81
C LYS A 274 -36.75 -5.54 -17.92
N ASN A 275 -36.41 -5.86 -19.18
CA ASN A 275 -36.62 -5.01 -20.35
C ASN A 275 -37.78 -5.48 -21.26
N LYS A 276 -38.57 -6.47 -20.84
CA LYS A 276 -39.66 -7.03 -21.65
C LYS A 276 -41.02 -6.45 -21.26
N LYS A 277 -41.98 -6.52 -22.19
CA LYS A 277 -43.39 -6.27 -21.89
C LYS A 277 -43.97 -7.50 -21.17
N LEU A 278 -44.56 -7.26 -20.01
CA LEU A 278 -45.09 -8.25 -19.07
C LEU A 278 -46.48 -7.83 -18.61
N ASP A 279 -47.28 -8.78 -18.14
CA ASP A 279 -48.51 -8.49 -17.42
C ASP A 279 -48.23 -7.85 -16.04
N ILE A 280 -49.29 -7.34 -15.40
CA ILE A 280 -49.23 -6.61 -14.13
C ILE A 280 -48.70 -7.49 -12.99
N ASN A 281 -49.04 -8.78 -12.95
CA ASN A 281 -48.65 -9.69 -11.88
C ASN A 281 -47.19 -10.14 -12.05
N SER A 282 -46.79 -10.55 -13.25
CA SER A 282 -45.38 -10.82 -13.57
C SER A 282 -44.49 -9.62 -13.25
N LYS A 283 -44.91 -8.41 -13.65
CA LYS A 283 -44.19 -7.16 -13.36
C LYS A 283 -44.09 -6.88 -11.85
N SER A 284 -45.17 -7.09 -11.10
CA SER A 284 -45.20 -6.89 -9.64
C SER A 284 -44.20 -7.78 -8.91
N VAL A 285 -44.14 -9.08 -9.25
CA VAL A 285 -43.20 -10.02 -8.62
C VAL A 285 -41.76 -9.76 -9.09
N LEU A 286 -41.55 -9.36 -10.35
CA LEU A 286 -40.23 -8.98 -10.86
C LEU A 286 -39.64 -7.76 -10.12
N VAL A 287 -40.48 -6.78 -9.72
CA VAL A 287 -40.06 -5.64 -8.90
C VAL A 287 -39.70 -6.07 -7.48
N LYS A 288 -40.38 -7.07 -6.89
CA LYS A 288 -39.97 -7.66 -5.59
C LYS A 288 -38.59 -8.31 -5.69
N ALA A 289 -38.35 -9.09 -6.76
CA ALA A 289 -37.04 -9.71 -7.02
C ALA A 289 -35.94 -8.67 -7.25
N GLU A 290 -36.20 -7.62 -8.04
CA GLU A 290 -35.27 -6.50 -8.23
C GLU A 290 -34.91 -5.82 -6.91
N ARG A 291 -35.91 -5.58 -6.04
CA ARG A 291 -35.69 -4.94 -4.74
C ARG A 291 -34.77 -5.79 -3.85
N LEU A 292 -35.06 -7.08 -3.67
CA LEU A 292 -34.21 -8.00 -2.91
C LEU A 292 -32.79 -8.11 -3.49
N LEU A 293 -32.66 -8.08 -4.83
CA LEU A 293 -31.34 -8.09 -5.49
C LEU A 293 -30.54 -6.80 -5.24
N LYS A 294 -31.19 -5.63 -5.08
CA LYS A 294 -30.53 -4.36 -4.73
C LYS A 294 -30.21 -4.25 -3.23
N GLU A 295 -31.12 -4.73 -2.38
CA GLU A 295 -31.00 -4.66 -0.92
C GLU A 295 -29.95 -5.65 -0.38
N GLU A 296 -29.95 -6.91 -0.86
CA GLU A 296 -29.05 -7.97 -0.36
C GLU A 296 -28.17 -8.59 -1.47
N GLY A 297 -28.71 -8.76 -2.68
CA GLY A 297 -28.02 -9.48 -3.76
C GLY A 297 -26.71 -8.85 -4.25
N ILE A 298 -26.61 -7.51 -4.24
CA ILE A 298 -25.37 -6.78 -4.59
C ILE A 298 -24.21 -7.19 -3.67
N GLU A 299 -24.46 -7.27 -2.36
CA GLU A 299 -23.43 -7.63 -1.38
C GLU A 299 -23.05 -9.10 -1.49
N TYR A 300 -24.02 -10.00 -1.70
CA TYR A 300 -23.74 -11.41 -1.99
C TYR A 300 -22.81 -11.56 -3.21
N PHE A 301 -23.13 -10.93 -4.35
CA PHE A 301 -22.29 -11.01 -5.55
C PHE A 301 -20.89 -10.40 -5.35
N TYR A 302 -20.79 -9.28 -4.62
CA TYR A 302 -19.51 -8.67 -4.31
C TYR A 302 -18.63 -9.57 -3.42
N ASN A 303 -19.22 -10.19 -2.39
CA ASN A 303 -18.49 -11.08 -1.48
C ASN A 303 -18.01 -12.37 -2.20
N THR A 304 -18.85 -12.98 -3.04
CA THR A 304 -18.43 -14.11 -3.90
C THR A 304 -17.37 -13.70 -4.93
N ALA A 305 -17.44 -12.48 -5.47
CA ALA A 305 -16.40 -11.95 -6.35
C ALA A 305 -15.06 -11.74 -5.63
N MET A 306 -15.08 -11.20 -4.40
CA MET A 306 -13.89 -11.02 -3.57
C MET A 306 -13.20 -12.35 -3.26
N GLU A 307 -13.96 -13.39 -2.92
CA GLU A 307 -13.43 -14.75 -2.73
C GLU A 307 -12.73 -15.27 -4.00
N ASN A 308 -13.35 -15.10 -5.17
CA ASN A 308 -12.76 -15.49 -6.44
C ASN A 308 -11.50 -14.67 -6.78
N THR A 309 -11.47 -13.36 -6.51
CA THR A 309 -10.28 -12.52 -6.67
C THR A 309 -9.12 -13.00 -5.80
N ASN A 310 -9.38 -13.30 -4.52
CA ASN A 310 -8.37 -13.82 -3.58
C ASN A 310 -7.78 -15.16 -4.07
N ASN A 311 -8.63 -16.01 -4.65
CA ASN A 311 -8.25 -17.26 -5.30
C ASN A 311 -7.70 -17.10 -6.73
N ARG A 312 -7.47 -15.88 -7.21
CA ARG A 312 -6.98 -15.52 -8.57
C ARG A 312 -7.88 -15.98 -9.73
N LYS A 313 -9.14 -16.30 -9.44
CA LYS A 313 -10.20 -16.63 -10.39
C LYS A 313 -10.83 -15.34 -10.94
N TYR A 314 -10.03 -14.53 -11.63
CA TYR A 314 -10.41 -13.17 -12.03
C TYR A 314 -11.58 -13.12 -13.03
N LYS A 315 -11.75 -14.15 -13.86
CA LYS A 315 -12.85 -14.24 -14.82
C LYS A 315 -14.16 -14.51 -14.10
N GLU A 316 -14.15 -15.51 -13.23
CA GLU A 316 -15.27 -15.92 -12.38
C GLU A 316 -15.68 -14.80 -11.42
N SER A 317 -14.69 -14.08 -10.86
CA SER A 317 -14.92 -12.85 -10.09
C SER A 317 -15.67 -11.80 -10.92
N ASN A 318 -15.21 -11.51 -12.14
CA ASN A 318 -15.88 -10.56 -13.04
C ASN A 318 -17.30 -11.03 -13.42
N ASP A 319 -17.52 -12.33 -13.60
CA ASP A 319 -18.86 -12.88 -13.85
C ASP A 319 -19.84 -12.60 -12.69
N PHE A 320 -19.37 -12.38 -11.45
CA PHE A 320 -20.18 -11.90 -10.33
C PHE A 320 -20.23 -10.36 -10.22
N LEU A 321 -19.10 -9.66 -10.37
CA LEU A 321 -19.06 -8.19 -10.31
C LEU A 321 -19.93 -7.53 -11.37
N LEU A 322 -20.02 -8.11 -12.57
CA LEU A 322 -20.93 -7.62 -13.61
C LEU A 322 -22.41 -7.75 -13.23
N LYS A 323 -22.78 -8.73 -12.39
CA LYS A 323 -24.14 -8.82 -11.82
C LYS A 323 -24.42 -7.64 -10.90
N ALA A 324 -23.55 -7.43 -9.92
CA ALA A 324 -23.63 -6.33 -8.95
C ALA A 324 -23.61 -4.95 -9.64
N TYR A 325 -22.68 -4.73 -10.56
CA TYR A 325 -22.54 -3.50 -11.36
C TYR A 325 -23.81 -3.17 -12.17
N SER A 326 -24.55 -4.18 -12.64
CA SER A 326 -25.74 -3.97 -13.48
C SER A 326 -26.96 -3.36 -12.77
N PHE A 327 -26.88 -3.16 -11.45
CA PHE A 327 -27.88 -2.42 -10.66
C PHE A 327 -27.58 -0.92 -10.52
N GLY A 328 -26.38 -0.48 -10.93
CA GLY A 328 -25.97 0.93 -10.87
C GLY A 328 -25.61 1.41 -9.46
N ASN A 329 -25.50 2.74 -9.30
CA ASN A 329 -25.06 3.40 -8.07
C ASN A 329 -26.15 3.46 -6.98
N VAL A 330 -26.69 2.30 -6.61
CA VAL A 330 -27.77 2.14 -5.60
C VAL A 330 -27.27 1.62 -4.25
N ASN A 331 -25.99 1.27 -4.14
CA ASN A 331 -25.36 0.64 -2.98
C ASN A 331 -23.92 1.16 -2.82
N TYR A 332 -23.46 1.32 -1.58
CA TYR A 332 -22.13 1.85 -1.24
C TYR A 332 -20.97 1.07 -1.89
N LEU A 333 -21.16 -0.22 -2.18
CA LEU A 333 -20.17 -1.07 -2.84
C LEU A 333 -19.89 -0.69 -4.31
N TYR A 334 -20.69 0.16 -4.94
CA TYR A 334 -20.61 0.42 -6.39
C TYR A 334 -19.25 0.97 -6.85
N GLU A 335 -18.61 1.86 -6.09
CA GLU A 335 -17.27 2.36 -6.43
C GLU A 335 -16.20 1.24 -6.33
N HIS A 336 -16.35 0.36 -5.35
CA HIS A 336 -15.44 -0.77 -5.11
C HIS A 336 -15.59 -1.84 -6.20
N ILE A 337 -16.83 -2.11 -6.64
CA ILE A 337 -17.14 -3.01 -7.77
C ILE A 337 -16.49 -2.51 -9.06
N ILE A 338 -16.60 -1.21 -9.37
CA ILE A 338 -15.97 -0.60 -10.57
C ILE A 338 -14.44 -0.74 -10.51
N TYR A 339 -13.83 -0.38 -9.38
CA TYR A 339 -12.38 -0.46 -9.22
C TYR A 339 -11.86 -1.90 -9.32
N LEU A 340 -12.57 -2.86 -8.72
CA LEU A 340 -12.20 -4.28 -8.73
C LEU A 340 -12.33 -4.91 -10.12
N LEU A 341 -13.36 -4.54 -10.89
CA LEU A 341 -13.47 -4.88 -12.33
C LEU A 341 -12.24 -4.39 -13.10
N ALA A 342 -11.83 -3.14 -12.89
CA ALA A 342 -10.66 -2.56 -13.56
C ALA A 342 -9.35 -3.33 -13.27
N THR A 343 -9.09 -3.68 -12.01
CA THR A 343 -7.92 -4.48 -11.61
C THR A 343 -7.99 -5.92 -12.11
N ASN A 344 -9.16 -6.54 -12.13
CA ASN A 344 -9.33 -7.92 -12.60
C ASN A 344 -9.14 -8.01 -14.12
N TYR A 345 -9.64 -7.04 -14.89
CA TYR A 345 -9.36 -6.97 -16.32
C TYR A 345 -7.89 -6.69 -16.63
N GLU A 346 -7.19 -5.91 -15.79
CA GLU A 346 -5.73 -5.75 -15.89
C GLU A 346 -5.01 -7.09 -15.66
N ALA A 347 -5.38 -7.82 -14.62
CA ALA A 347 -4.82 -9.14 -14.29
C ALA A 347 -5.10 -10.21 -15.36
N LEU A 348 -6.21 -10.08 -16.09
CA LEU A 348 -6.56 -10.87 -17.27
C LEU A 348 -5.88 -10.37 -18.57
N ASN A 349 -5.04 -9.34 -18.51
CA ASN A 349 -4.41 -8.66 -19.65
C ASN A 349 -5.42 -8.09 -20.68
N ASN A 350 -6.67 -7.86 -20.28
CA ASN A 350 -7.69 -7.19 -21.07
C ASN A 350 -7.61 -5.67 -20.82
N ILE A 351 -6.60 -5.05 -21.44
CA ILE A 351 -6.25 -3.64 -21.21
C ILE A 351 -7.40 -2.69 -21.60
N SER A 352 -8.17 -3.02 -22.65
CA SER A 352 -9.32 -2.22 -23.08
C SER A 352 -10.39 -2.10 -22.00
N GLU A 353 -10.79 -3.22 -21.40
CA GLU A 353 -11.80 -3.21 -20.32
C GLU A 353 -11.24 -2.65 -19.01
N SER A 354 -9.95 -2.88 -18.74
CA SER A 354 -9.28 -2.29 -17.58
C SER A 354 -9.30 -0.76 -17.64
N ILE A 355 -8.90 -0.17 -18.78
CA ILE A 355 -8.98 1.28 -19.01
C ILE A 355 -10.44 1.74 -18.91
N ARG A 356 -11.41 1.05 -19.54
CA ARG A 356 -12.83 1.42 -19.49
C ARG A 356 -13.36 1.54 -18.05
N TYR A 357 -13.07 0.57 -17.17
CA TYR A 357 -13.52 0.62 -15.78
C TYR A 357 -12.73 1.63 -14.92
N TYR A 358 -11.43 1.85 -15.19
CA TYR A 358 -10.70 2.94 -14.55
C TYR A 358 -11.20 4.33 -14.97
N GLU A 359 -11.56 4.55 -16.25
CA GLU A 359 -12.16 5.80 -16.73
C GLU A 359 -13.51 6.06 -16.06
N ILE A 360 -14.36 5.03 -15.90
CA ILE A 360 -15.60 5.11 -15.13
C ILE A 360 -15.33 5.53 -13.68
N TYR A 361 -14.33 4.95 -13.01
CA TYR A 361 -13.95 5.35 -11.64
C TYR A 361 -13.44 6.80 -11.59
N ALA A 362 -12.52 7.18 -12.49
CA ALA A 362 -11.88 8.50 -12.52
C ALA A 362 -12.80 9.65 -12.97
N ASN A 363 -14.01 9.32 -13.43
CA ASN A 363 -15.09 10.26 -13.74
C ASN A 363 -16.13 10.35 -12.59
N GLY A 364 -16.56 9.22 -12.01
CA GLY A 364 -17.61 9.22 -10.98
C GLY A 364 -17.12 9.35 -9.54
N PHE A 365 -15.99 8.72 -9.20
CA PHE A 365 -15.56 8.45 -7.81
C PHE A 365 -14.17 8.98 -7.51
N ILE A 366 -13.69 9.94 -8.32
CA ILE A 366 -12.28 10.31 -8.31
C ILE A 366 -11.78 10.79 -6.93
N LYS A 367 -12.57 11.52 -6.15
CA LYS A 367 -12.16 12.00 -4.82
C LYS A 367 -12.13 10.91 -3.72
N ASN A 368 -12.50 9.69 -4.06
CA ASN A 368 -12.76 8.61 -3.10
C ASN A 368 -11.57 7.63 -3.03
N ASN A 369 -11.79 6.44 -2.47
CA ASN A 369 -10.74 5.56 -1.90
C ASN A 369 -9.60 5.14 -2.85
N TYR A 370 -9.84 5.15 -4.17
CA TYR A 370 -8.89 4.69 -5.17
C TYR A 370 -8.54 5.76 -6.22
N GLY A 371 -8.81 7.04 -5.93
CA GLY A 371 -8.66 8.12 -6.90
C GLY A 371 -7.26 8.27 -7.50
N ASP A 372 -6.25 8.21 -6.66
CA ASP A 372 -4.85 8.41 -7.04
C ASP A 372 -4.28 7.20 -7.81
N ILE A 373 -4.55 5.99 -7.36
CA ILE A 373 -4.20 4.75 -8.08
C ILE A 373 -4.97 4.62 -9.40
N ALA A 374 -6.24 5.03 -9.48
CA ALA A 374 -7.00 5.00 -10.74
C ALA A 374 -6.38 5.93 -11.79
N LEU A 375 -6.02 7.17 -11.44
CA LEU A 375 -5.30 8.06 -12.36
C LEU A 375 -3.91 7.56 -12.72
N TYR A 376 -3.20 6.94 -11.77
CA TYR A 376 -1.90 6.32 -12.04
C TYR A 376 -2.02 5.18 -13.05
N LYS A 377 -2.99 4.28 -12.85
CA LYS A 377 -3.27 3.18 -13.76
C LYS A 377 -3.66 3.69 -15.15
N LEU A 378 -4.52 4.70 -15.24
CA LEU A 378 -4.86 5.32 -16.51
C LEU A 378 -3.64 5.96 -17.20
N ALA A 379 -2.76 6.64 -16.46
CA ALA A 379 -1.54 7.20 -17.02
C ALA A 379 -0.61 6.12 -17.58
N ILE A 380 -0.34 5.06 -16.80
CA ILE A 380 0.57 3.97 -17.20
C ILE A 380 -0.02 3.12 -18.35
N LEU A 381 -1.29 2.73 -18.28
CA LEU A 381 -1.93 1.87 -19.28
C LEU A 381 -2.07 2.57 -20.63
N ASN A 382 -2.33 3.88 -20.65
CA ASN A 382 -2.42 4.63 -21.91
C ASN A 382 -1.04 5.01 -22.50
N GLU A 383 0.09 4.86 -21.79
CA GLU A 383 1.41 5.38 -22.20
C GLU A 383 1.85 4.95 -23.62
N LYS A 384 1.39 3.79 -24.10
CA LYS A 384 1.68 3.26 -25.44
C LYS A 384 0.46 3.10 -26.34
N ILE A 385 -0.67 3.70 -25.95
CA ILE A 385 -1.98 3.56 -26.62
C ILE A 385 -2.52 4.94 -27.01
N ASP A 386 -2.45 5.90 -26.09
CA ASP A 386 -2.92 7.28 -26.20
C ASP A 386 -2.05 8.13 -25.26
N ASP A 387 -0.96 8.69 -25.80
CA ASP A 387 0.02 9.48 -25.06
C ASP A 387 -0.59 10.78 -24.53
N VAL A 388 -1.54 11.36 -25.26
CA VAL A 388 -2.30 12.55 -24.85
C VAL A 388 -3.15 12.24 -23.60
N LYS A 389 -3.91 11.14 -23.59
CA LYS A 389 -4.60 10.66 -22.37
C LYS A 389 -3.62 10.37 -21.25
N SER A 390 -2.53 9.64 -21.53
CA SER A 390 -1.51 9.30 -20.55
C SER A 390 -0.96 10.55 -19.83
N LYS A 391 -0.57 11.56 -20.61
CA LYS A 391 -0.05 12.86 -20.15
C LYS A 391 -1.12 13.67 -19.39
N ASN A 392 -2.39 13.58 -19.79
CA ASN A 392 -3.50 14.25 -19.09
C ASN A 392 -3.84 13.59 -17.75
N TYR A 393 -3.92 12.26 -17.66
CA TYR A 393 -4.15 11.56 -16.39
C TYR A 393 -2.96 11.73 -15.44
N ALA A 394 -1.73 11.72 -15.95
CA ALA A 394 -0.53 12.02 -15.16
C ALA A 394 -0.57 13.43 -14.56
N LYS A 395 -0.89 14.46 -15.35
CA LYS A 395 -1.09 15.83 -14.85
C LYS A 395 -2.20 15.91 -13.78
N LYS A 396 -3.36 15.30 -14.03
CA LYS A 396 -4.51 15.27 -13.10
C LYS A 396 -4.11 14.62 -11.76
N LEU A 397 -3.30 13.56 -11.79
CA LEU A 397 -2.76 12.91 -10.59
C LEU A 397 -1.84 13.84 -9.79
N SER A 398 -0.84 14.44 -10.44
CA SER A 398 0.09 15.37 -9.77
C SER A 398 -0.61 16.63 -9.20
N GLN A 399 -1.70 17.07 -9.82
CA GLN A 399 -2.51 18.21 -9.36
C GLN A 399 -3.43 17.85 -8.19
N MET A 400 -4.17 16.73 -8.27
CA MET A 400 -5.16 16.36 -7.26
C MET A 400 -4.56 15.66 -6.04
N TYR A 401 -3.46 14.90 -6.22
CA TYR A 401 -2.83 14.12 -5.16
C TYR A 401 -1.30 14.35 -5.14
N PRO A 402 -0.83 15.59 -4.90
CA PRO A 402 0.59 15.92 -4.96
C PRO A 402 1.44 15.07 -4.00
N ASN A 403 0.88 14.66 -2.86
CA ASN A 403 1.52 13.85 -1.83
C ASN A 403 1.33 12.33 -1.99
N SER A 404 0.62 11.86 -3.03
CA SER A 404 0.41 10.42 -3.23
C SER A 404 1.72 9.72 -3.62
N MET A 405 1.91 8.50 -3.13
CA MET A 405 3.00 7.61 -3.57
C MET A 405 2.94 7.25 -5.06
N TYR A 406 1.79 7.42 -5.71
CA TYR A 406 1.65 7.25 -7.15
C TYR A 406 2.10 8.47 -7.95
N ASN A 407 2.28 9.65 -7.33
CA ASN A 407 2.86 10.86 -7.95
C ASN A 407 4.41 10.76 -8.07
N ASN A 408 4.87 9.62 -8.59
CA ASN A 408 6.25 9.17 -8.57
C ASN A 408 7.01 9.50 -9.87
N SER A 409 8.20 8.92 -10.04
CA SER A 409 9.07 9.18 -11.20
C SER A 409 8.47 8.76 -12.54
N ASN A 410 7.56 7.78 -12.59
CA ASN A 410 6.88 7.41 -13.84
C ASN A 410 5.94 8.52 -14.31
N ILE A 411 5.14 9.07 -13.38
CA ILE A 411 4.21 10.18 -13.66
C ILE A 411 4.98 11.43 -14.06
N LYS A 412 6.07 11.76 -13.34
CA LYS A 412 6.94 12.91 -13.69
C LYS A 412 7.59 12.74 -15.07
N ARG A 413 7.97 11.52 -15.46
CA ARG A 413 8.45 11.22 -16.81
C ARG A 413 7.35 11.39 -17.87
N ILE A 414 6.15 10.86 -17.64
CA ILE A 414 5.01 10.98 -18.56
C ILE A 414 4.61 12.46 -18.77
N ILE A 415 4.69 13.30 -17.73
CA ILE A 415 4.44 14.75 -17.84
C ILE A 415 5.53 15.47 -18.64
N ASN A 416 6.81 15.08 -18.45
CA ASN A 416 7.98 15.80 -18.97
C ASN A 416 8.48 15.27 -20.33
N ASN A 417 8.11 14.06 -20.75
CA ASN A 417 8.33 13.59 -22.11
C ASN A 417 7.50 14.46 -23.05
N ASN A 418 8.15 15.19 -23.96
CA ASN A 418 7.51 15.95 -25.04
C ASN A 418 7.39 15.11 -26.30
#